data_AF-A0A7J4HWQ6-F1
#
_entry.id   AF-A0A7J4HWQ6-F1
#
_cell.length_a   1.000
_cell.length_b   1.000
_cell.length_c   1.000
_cell.angle_alpha   90.00
_cell.angle_beta   90.00
_cell.angle_gamma   90.00
#
_symmetry.space_group_name_H-M   'P 1'
#
loop_
_entity.id
_entity.type
_entity.pdbx_description
1 polymer ?
#
loop_
_entity_poly.entity_id
_entity_poly.type
_entity_poly.pdbx_seq_one_letter_code
_entity_poly.pdbx_strand_id
1 'polypeptide(L)'
;HRFLDTRNPKRLAIFKIRSKIVRILTNFLDAQGFTNINTPKLTTIGVESGAELFKVDYFGTPVYLAQSPQVYKQMFVAGGFERVYEIAPVFRAEKSHTMRHLTEFTGVDFEMGFIKDHNDVMDLIESMFFDLVRNLEKEARAELELLGVTHTLPTKIPRLTLDEAKKLLVAKGKKYAAYEDLDAEGEKLICEIVKEKYNSEFVFITLFPWAVKPFYQMKDEKNKKVTKSFDLLLNGVEICSGSQREHRVEVWKAQAKEKGLDPEAMKEYLELFQYGMPLHGGAGFGLDRITQRLLGLDNVREAVLLPRDPERKTP
;
A
#
# COMPACT_ATOMS: atom_id res chain seq x y z
N HIS A 1 -20.37 -17.66 -12.59
CA HIS A 1 -20.25 -18.83 -11.68
C HIS A 1 -18.78 -19.16 -11.37
N ARG A 2 -18.18 -18.58 -10.31
CA ARG A 2 -16.73 -18.72 -10.06
C ARG A 2 -16.27 -20.15 -9.76
N PHE A 3 -17.06 -20.94 -9.04
CA PHE A 3 -16.71 -22.34 -8.71
C PHE A 3 -16.54 -23.26 -9.93
N LEU A 4 -17.21 -22.94 -11.05
CA LEU A 4 -17.01 -23.63 -12.33
C LEU A 4 -15.80 -23.06 -13.08
N ASP A 5 -15.63 -21.74 -13.07
CA ASP A 5 -14.53 -21.04 -13.73
C ASP A 5 -13.16 -21.52 -13.21
N THR A 6 -13.03 -21.79 -11.91
CA THR A 6 -11.81 -22.35 -11.32
C THR A 6 -11.50 -23.79 -11.72
N ARG A 7 -12.37 -24.47 -12.49
CA ARG A 7 -12.02 -25.75 -13.14
C ARG A 7 -11.11 -25.55 -14.36
N ASN A 8 -11.07 -24.35 -14.94
CA ASN A 8 -10.12 -24.01 -15.99
C ASN A 8 -8.71 -23.97 -15.40
N PRO A 9 -7.73 -24.74 -15.91
CA PRO A 9 -6.37 -24.79 -15.37
C PRO A 9 -5.69 -23.41 -15.26
N LYS A 10 -5.92 -22.51 -16.22
CA LYS A 10 -5.35 -21.15 -16.18
C LYS A 10 -5.94 -20.31 -15.05
N ARG A 11 -7.25 -20.40 -14.81
CA ARG A 11 -7.92 -19.69 -13.71
C ARG A 11 -7.52 -20.27 -12.36
N LEU A 12 -7.39 -21.59 -12.26
CA LEU A 12 -6.90 -22.26 -11.05
C LEU A 12 -5.45 -21.85 -10.72
N ALA A 13 -4.59 -21.73 -11.74
CA ALA A 13 -3.19 -21.34 -11.57
C ALA A 13 -3.04 -19.98 -10.88
N ILE A 14 -3.89 -18.98 -11.23
CA ILE A 14 -3.92 -17.67 -10.58
C ILE A 14 -4.07 -17.80 -9.06
N PHE A 15 -5.00 -18.63 -8.59
CA PHE A 15 -5.27 -18.80 -7.16
C PHE A 15 -4.24 -19.65 -6.43
N LYS A 16 -3.63 -20.62 -7.12
CA LYS A 16 -2.46 -21.33 -6.58
C LYS A 16 -1.28 -20.38 -6.36
N ILE A 17 -1.02 -19.50 -7.33
CA ILE A 17 0.02 -18.47 -7.20
C ILE A 17 -0.33 -17.50 -6.07
N ARG A 18 -1.57 -16.98 -6.03
CA ARG A 18 -2.02 -16.11 -4.93
C ARG A 18 -1.79 -16.73 -3.55
N SER A 19 -2.10 -18.01 -3.38
CA SER A 19 -1.86 -18.73 -2.12
C SER A 19 -0.36 -18.78 -1.77
N LYS A 20 0.52 -18.94 -2.77
CA LYS A 20 1.97 -18.90 -2.56
C LYS A 20 2.46 -17.50 -2.21
N ILE A 21 1.90 -16.45 -2.83
CA ILE A 21 2.22 -15.05 -2.49
C ILE A 21 2.02 -14.80 -1.00
N VAL A 22 0.87 -15.20 -0.44
CA VAL A 22 0.59 -15.05 1.00
C VAL A 22 1.66 -15.74 1.84
N ARG A 23 1.96 -17.01 1.54
CA ARG A 23 2.96 -17.78 2.29
C ARG A 23 4.35 -17.15 2.21
N ILE A 24 4.79 -16.76 1.02
CA ILE A 24 6.13 -16.18 0.81
C ILE A 24 6.26 -14.85 1.56
N LEU A 25 5.24 -13.97 1.48
CA LEU A 25 5.23 -12.70 2.21
C LEU A 25 5.27 -12.93 3.74
N THR A 26 4.50 -13.89 4.24
CA THR A 26 4.48 -14.27 5.66
C THR A 26 5.87 -14.75 6.10
N ASN A 27 6.45 -15.72 5.38
CA ASN A 27 7.78 -16.25 5.67
C ASN A 27 8.86 -15.17 5.63
N PHE A 28 8.79 -14.24 4.67
CA PHE A 28 9.73 -13.12 4.58
C PHE A 28 9.64 -12.22 5.80
N LEU A 29 8.42 -11.79 6.17
CA LEU A 29 8.21 -10.88 7.30
C LEU A 29 8.60 -11.53 8.63
N ASP A 30 8.24 -12.81 8.83
CA ASP A 30 8.64 -13.57 10.02
C ASP A 30 10.18 -13.67 10.12
N ALA A 31 10.87 -13.92 9.00
CA ALA A 31 12.33 -13.96 8.95
C ALA A 31 12.99 -12.60 9.22
N GLN A 32 12.26 -11.49 9.00
CA GLN A 32 12.68 -10.13 9.34
C GLN A 32 12.29 -9.73 10.78
N GLY A 33 11.80 -10.67 11.59
CA GLY A 33 11.44 -10.45 13.00
C GLY A 33 10.12 -9.70 13.19
N PHE A 34 9.24 -9.69 12.18
CA PHE A 34 7.91 -9.10 12.35
C PHE A 34 6.97 -10.07 13.06
N THR A 35 6.06 -9.51 13.86
CA THR A 35 4.97 -10.27 14.49
C THR A 35 3.67 -10.06 13.73
N ASN A 36 2.97 -11.15 13.41
CA ASN A 36 1.63 -11.06 12.84
C ASN A 36 0.64 -10.55 13.90
N ILE A 37 -0.16 -9.54 13.56
CA ILE A 37 -1.23 -9.01 14.39
C ILE A 37 -2.57 -9.08 13.66
N ASN A 38 -3.67 -9.09 14.42
CA ASN A 38 -5.02 -8.99 13.88
C ASN A 38 -5.75 -7.85 14.56
N THR A 39 -6.23 -6.90 13.76
CA THR A 39 -6.83 -5.65 14.25
C THR A 39 -8.33 -5.60 13.93
N PRO A 40 -9.15 -4.92 14.76
CA PRO A 40 -10.58 -4.80 14.52
C PRO A 40 -10.90 -4.22 13.13
N LYS A 41 -11.95 -4.75 12.49
CA LYS A 41 -12.47 -4.24 11.21
C LYS A 41 -13.71 -3.37 11.37
N LEU A 42 -14.28 -3.33 12.57
CA LEU A 42 -15.29 -2.36 12.99
C LEU A 42 -14.58 -1.32 13.86
N THR A 43 -14.62 -0.06 13.44
CA THR A 43 -13.92 1.02 14.15
C THR A 43 -14.82 2.24 14.33
N THR A 44 -14.63 2.91 15.47
CA THR A 44 -15.17 4.25 15.74
C THR A 44 -14.23 5.34 15.24
N ILE A 45 -12.99 4.98 14.91
CA ILE A 45 -11.97 5.89 14.39
C ILE A 45 -12.33 6.18 12.94
N GLY A 46 -13.22 7.14 12.78
CA GLY A 46 -13.58 7.69 11.50
C GLY A 46 -12.47 8.63 11.04
N VAL A 47 -11.92 8.33 9.86
CA VAL A 47 -11.39 9.33 8.93
C VAL A 47 -9.90 9.67 9.11
N GLU A 48 -9.03 8.79 8.61
CA GLU A 48 -7.62 9.13 8.32
C GLU A 48 -7.47 10.19 7.20
N SER A 49 -8.50 10.36 6.33
CA SER A 49 -8.33 10.98 5.01
C SER A 49 -9.55 11.70 4.40
N GLY A 50 -10.65 11.86 5.13
CA GLY A 50 -11.91 12.44 4.61
C GLY A 50 -12.76 11.48 3.76
N ALA A 51 -12.35 10.22 3.60
CA ALA A 51 -12.91 9.29 2.62
C ALA A 51 -14.29 8.69 3.00
N GLU A 52 -15.05 8.23 1.99
CA GLU A 52 -16.32 7.53 2.19
C GLU A 52 -16.12 6.20 2.94
N LEU A 53 -16.86 6.01 4.03
CA LEU A 53 -16.82 4.82 4.90
C LEU A 53 -18.11 4.00 4.80
N PHE A 54 -18.00 2.67 4.87
CA PHE A 54 -19.18 1.83 5.07
C PHE A 54 -19.62 1.92 6.53
N LYS A 55 -20.80 2.47 6.76
CA LYS A 55 -21.43 2.58 8.08
C LYS A 55 -22.14 1.28 8.45
N VAL A 56 -21.95 0.83 9.69
CA VAL A 56 -22.58 -0.35 10.28
C VAL A 56 -23.29 0.08 11.56
N ASP A 57 -24.53 -0.39 11.76
CA ASP A 57 -25.22 -0.26 13.04
C ASP A 57 -24.67 -1.30 14.03
N TYR A 58 -24.01 -0.82 15.07
CA TYR A 58 -23.45 -1.63 16.15
C TYR A 58 -24.27 -1.43 17.42
N PHE A 59 -25.36 -2.18 17.50
CA PHE A 59 -26.28 -2.17 18.65
C PHE A 59 -26.83 -0.77 18.98
N GLY A 60 -27.19 0.02 17.96
CA GLY A 60 -27.69 1.38 18.09
C GLY A 60 -26.60 2.46 18.06
N THR A 61 -25.33 2.07 18.04
CA THR A 61 -24.19 3.00 17.88
C THR A 61 -23.56 2.82 16.50
N PRO A 62 -23.32 3.90 15.74
CA PRO A 62 -22.68 3.76 14.43
C PRO A 62 -21.18 3.44 14.57
N VAL A 63 -20.73 2.40 13.85
CA VAL A 63 -19.32 2.10 13.61
C VAL A 63 -19.07 2.01 12.11
N TYR A 64 -17.80 1.93 11.71
CA TYR A 64 -17.39 1.91 10.31
C TYR A 64 -16.52 0.70 10.00
N LEU A 65 -16.59 0.21 8.76
CA LEU A 65 -15.63 -0.76 8.26
C LEU A 65 -14.28 -0.08 8.01
N ALA A 66 -13.21 -0.66 8.55
CA ALA A 66 -11.87 -0.09 8.47
C ALA A 66 -11.31 -0.07 7.03
N GLN A 67 -10.78 1.09 6.62
CA GLN A 67 -10.12 1.27 5.31
C GLN A 67 -8.61 1.00 5.32
N SER A 68 -8.05 0.88 6.51
CA SER A 68 -6.64 0.54 6.76
C SER A 68 -6.52 0.12 8.24
N PRO A 69 -5.48 -0.66 8.61
CA PRO A 69 -5.13 -0.90 10.00
C PRO A 69 -4.14 0.16 10.54
N GLN A 70 -4.04 1.34 9.91
CA GLN A 70 -2.89 2.23 10.06
C GLN A 70 -2.73 2.81 11.47
N VAL A 71 -3.82 3.15 12.17
CA VAL A 71 -3.74 3.51 13.60
C VAL A 71 -3.28 2.33 14.45
N TYR A 72 -3.82 1.13 14.23
CA TYR A 72 -3.52 -0.04 15.04
C TYR A 72 -2.09 -0.56 14.86
N LYS A 73 -1.54 -0.55 13.63
CA LYS A 73 -0.14 -0.95 13.42
C LYS A 73 0.85 -0.01 14.10
N GLN A 74 0.56 1.30 14.13
CA GLN A 74 1.32 2.25 14.95
C GLN A 74 1.18 1.96 16.45
N MET A 75 -0.04 1.68 16.92
CA MET A 75 -0.31 1.35 18.32
C MET A 75 0.54 0.17 18.81
N PHE A 76 0.69 -0.90 18.01
CA PHE A 76 1.50 -2.04 18.44
C PHE A 76 3.00 -1.79 18.34
N VAL A 77 3.46 -0.94 17.42
CA VAL A 77 4.86 -0.45 17.44
C VAL A 77 5.12 0.35 18.72
N ALA A 78 4.20 1.24 19.11
CA ALA A 78 4.27 1.97 20.38
C ALA A 78 4.23 1.03 21.59
N GLY A 79 3.44 -0.05 21.49
CA GLY A 79 3.29 -1.09 22.51
C GLY A 79 4.46 -2.06 22.64
N GLY A 80 5.57 -1.84 21.95
CA GLY A 80 6.82 -2.60 22.11
C GLY A 80 6.95 -3.83 21.21
N PHE A 81 6.06 -4.06 20.25
CA PHE A 81 6.25 -5.14 19.26
C PHE A 81 7.40 -4.84 18.30
N GLU A 82 7.79 -3.56 18.18
CA GLU A 82 8.79 -3.00 17.26
C GLU A 82 8.48 -3.18 15.77
N ARG A 83 8.09 -4.37 15.32
CA ARG A 83 7.81 -4.74 13.94
C ARG A 83 6.53 -5.58 13.88
N VAL A 84 5.51 -5.07 13.20
CA VAL A 84 4.22 -5.75 13.07
C VAL A 84 3.76 -5.82 11.63
N TYR A 85 3.04 -6.89 11.28
CA TYR A 85 2.34 -6.99 10.01
C TYR A 85 0.94 -7.59 10.16
N GLU A 86 0.07 -7.28 9.21
CA GLU A 86 -1.28 -7.80 9.11
C GLU A 86 -1.61 -8.12 7.65
N ILE A 87 -2.23 -9.28 7.42
CA ILE A 87 -2.85 -9.65 6.15
C ILE A 87 -4.34 -9.83 6.40
N ALA A 88 -5.16 -8.86 6.03
CA ALA A 88 -6.57 -8.84 6.43
C ALA A 88 -7.48 -8.08 5.45
N PRO A 89 -8.81 -8.26 5.54
CA PRO A 89 -9.76 -7.51 4.73
C PRO A 89 -9.69 -5.99 5.01
N VAL A 90 -9.81 -5.23 3.94
CA VAL A 90 -9.89 -3.77 3.91
C VAL A 90 -11.10 -3.36 3.07
N PHE A 91 -11.82 -2.35 3.53
CA PHE A 91 -13.06 -1.90 2.91
C PHE A 91 -12.96 -0.45 2.46
N ARG A 92 -13.40 -0.14 1.24
CA ARG A 92 -13.45 1.24 0.72
C ARG A 92 -14.80 1.49 0.07
N ALA A 93 -15.51 2.52 0.49
CA ALA A 93 -16.86 2.81 0.00
C ALA A 93 -16.88 3.71 -1.25
N GLU A 94 -15.71 4.01 -1.82
CA GLU A 94 -15.57 4.81 -3.03
C GLU A 94 -16.38 4.21 -4.20
N LYS A 95 -17.22 5.03 -4.83
CA LYS A 95 -18.01 4.68 -6.03
C LYS A 95 -17.15 4.66 -7.30
N SER A 96 -16.11 3.82 -7.30
CA SER A 96 -15.12 3.73 -8.38
C SER A 96 -15.33 2.48 -9.23
N HIS A 97 -15.56 2.67 -10.53
CA HIS A 97 -15.78 1.58 -11.50
C HIS A 97 -14.56 1.36 -12.39
N THR A 98 -13.40 1.10 -11.78
CA THR A 98 -12.15 0.88 -12.53
C THR A 98 -11.74 -0.59 -12.54
N MET A 99 -10.74 -0.90 -13.37
CA MET A 99 -10.09 -2.21 -13.42
C MET A 99 -9.10 -2.44 -12.25
N ARG A 100 -8.93 -1.43 -11.38
CA ARG A 100 -7.92 -1.38 -10.31
C ARG A 100 -8.52 -1.33 -8.89
N HIS A 101 -9.83 -1.11 -8.77
CA HIS A 101 -10.52 -0.89 -7.49
C HIS A 101 -11.53 -2.00 -7.16
N LEU A 102 -11.64 -2.27 -5.86
CA LEU A 102 -12.60 -3.15 -5.22
C LEU A 102 -13.11 -2.44 -3.96
N THR A 103 -14.35 -2.73 -3.56
CA THR A 103 -14.90 -2.20 -2.30
C THR A 103 -14.52 -3.05 -1.09
N GLU A 104 -14.12 -4.30 -1.32
CA GLU A 104 -13.54 -5.23 -0.34
C GLU A 104 -12.32 -5.90 -0.99
N PHE A 105 -11.16 -5.80 -0.33
CA PHE A 105 -9.91 -6.43 -0.80
C PHE A 105 -9.06 -6.89 0.38
N THR A 106 -8.04 -7.72 0.14
CA THR A 106 -7.08 -8.15 1.17
C THR A 106 -5.88 -7.21 1.17
N GLY A 107 -5.70 -6.45 2.25
CA GLY A 107 -4.51 -5.66 2.50
C GLY A 107 -3.38 -6.50 3.08
N VAL A 108 -2.15 -6.11 2.76
CA VAL A 108 -0.92 -6.52 3.44
C VAL A 108 -0.29 -5.23 3.97
N ASP A 109 -0.28 -5.10 5.28
CA ASP A 109 0.15 -3.91 5.99
C ASP A 109 1.28 -4.26 6.93
N PHE A 110 2.27 -3.39 7.03
CA PHE A 110 3.31 -3.52 8.05
C PHE A 110 3.73 -2.16 8.60
N GLU A 111 4.28 -2.15 9.80
CA GLU A 111 4.87 -0.97 10.44
C GLU A 111 6.09 -1.44 11.25
N MET A 112 7.15 -0.64 11.24
CA MET A 112 8.40 -0.92 11.95
C MET A 112 8.93 0.33 12.65
N GLY A 113 9.29 0.17 13.91
CA GLY A 113 9.98 1.15 14.74
C GLY A 113 11.49 1.11 14.55
N PHE A 114 12.16 2.06 15.19
CA PHE A 114 13.60 2.25 15.18
C PHE A 114 14.21 2.38 13.78
N ILE A 115 13.45 2.93 12.82
CA ILE A 115 14.00 3.32 11.52
C ILE A 115 14.90 4.54 11.66
N LYS A 116 15.86 4.70 10.76
CA LYS A 116 16.63 5.94 10.58
C LYS A 116 15.83 6.95 9.78
N ASP A 117 15.27 6.52 8.65
CA ASP A 117 14.36 7.28 7.81
C ASP A 117 13.54 6.37 6.88
N HIS A 118 12.66 6.96 6.08
CA HIS A 118 11.82 6.24 5.10
C HIS A 118 12.57 5.32 4.11
N ASN A 119 13.89 5.47 3.91
CA ASN A 119 14.69 4.54 3.10
C ASN A 119 14.74 3.15 3.71
N ASP A 120 14.78 3.00 5.04
CA ASP A 120 14.78 1.69 5.69
C ASP A 120 13.49 0.91 5.34
N VAL A 121 12.36 1.62 5.25
CA VAL A 121 11.08 1.05 4.86
C VAL A 121 11.10 0.65 3.38
N MET A 122 11.65 1.49 2.50
CA MET A 122 11.82 1.16 1.08
C MET A 122 12.79 0.00 0.84
N ASP A 123 13.86 -0.12 1.62
CA ASP A 123 14.84 -1.21 1.56
C ASP A 123 14.20 -2.55 1.96
N LEU A 124 13.34 -2.55 2.99
CA LEU A 124 12.56 -3.73 3.36
C LEU A 124 11.60 -4.13 2.23
N ILE A 125 10.87 -3.17 1.65
CA ILE A 125 9.93 -3.42 0.55
C ILE A 125 10.66 -3.98 -0.67
N GLU A 126 11.79 -3.39 -1.05
CA GLU A 126 12.63 -3.88 -2.15
C GLU A 126 13.03 -5.34 -1.92
N SER A 127 13.56 -5.64 -0.73
CA SER A 127 13.96 -7.01 -0.35
C SER A 127 12.79 -7.99 -0.37
N MET A 128 11.62 -7.56 0.12
CA MET A 128 10.38 -8.35 0.14
C MET A 128 9.89 -8.69 -1.26
N PHE A 129 9.86 -7.72 -2.19
CA PHE A 129 9.43 -7.97 -3.56
C PHE A 129 10.44 -8.81 -4.35
N PHE A 130 11.74 -8.64 -4.11
CA PHE A 130 12.76 -9.48 -4.72
C PHE A 130 12.66 -10.93 -4.23
N ASP A 131 12.48 -11.14 -2.93
CA ASP A 131 12.25 -12.48 -2.37
C ASP A 131 10.96 -13.10 -2.92
N LEU A 132 9.88 -12.32 -2.97
CA LEU A 132 8.59 -12.75 -3.53
C LEU A 132 8.74 -13.27 -4.96
N VAL A 133 9.32 -12.47 -5.85
CA VAL A 133 9.47 -12.85 -7.27
C VAL A 133 10.38 -14.07 -7.41
N ARG A 134 11.51 -14.12 -6.72
CA ARG A 134 12.46 -15.26 -6.79
C ARG A 134 11.84 -16.56 -6.28
N ASN A 135 11.06 -16.51 -5.20
CA ASN A 135 10.42 -17.71 -4.67
C ASN A 135 9.22 -18.14 -5.53
N LEU A 136 8.48 -17.21 -6.14
CA LEU A 136 7.45 -17.57 -7.12
C LEU A 136 8.04 -18.27 -8.36
N GLU A 137 9.15 -17.78 -8.90
CA GLU A 137 9.82 -18.42 -10.05
C GLU A 137 10.28 -19.86 -9.75
N LYS A 138 10.61 -20.16 -8.49
CA LYS A 138 10.99 -21.51 -8.05
C LYS A 138 9.77 -22.38 -7.75
N GLU A 139 8.83 -21.86 -6.96
CA GLU A 139 7.76 -22.63 -6.35
C GLU A 139 6.48 -22.72 -7.20
N ALA A 140 6.30 -21.79 -8.14
CA ALA A 140 5.11 -21.67 -8.98
C ALA A 140 5.46 -21.74 -10.48
N ARG A 141 6.63 -22.30 -10.82
CA ARG A 141 7.15 -22.34 -12.18
C ARG A 141 6.14 -22.87 -13.20
N ALA A 142 5.49 -24.00 -12.90
CA ALA A 142 4.51 -24.61 -13.80
C ALA A 142 3.28 -23.72 -14.02
N GLU A 143 2.78 -23.06 -12.97
CA GLU A 143 1.68 -22.11 -13.08
C GLU A 143 2.07 -20.84 -13.85
N LEU A 144 3.28 -20.32 -13.63
CA LEU A 144 3.80 -19.15 -14.36
C LEU A 144 4.01 -19.45 -15.85
N GLU A 145 4.59 -20.60 -16.19
CA GLU A 145 4.76 -21.08 -17.56
C GLU A 145 3.40 -21.25 -18.27
N LEU A 146 2.40 -21.81 -17.57
CA LEU A 146 1.04 -21.97 -18.10
C LEU A 146 0.37 -20.62 -18.41
N LEU A 147 0.68 -19.59 -17.63
CA LEU A 147 0.17 -18.23 -17.80
C LEU A 147 1.01 -17.38 -18.75
N GLY A 148 2.22 -17.83 -19.12
CA GLY A 148 3.15 -17.06 -19.95
C GLY A 148 3.73 -15.85 -19.23
N VAL A 149 3.86 -15.92 -17.91
CA VAL A 149 4.33 -14.81 -17.06
C VAL A 149 5.82 -14.99 -16.74
N THR A 150 6.58 -13.92 -16.94
CA THR A 150 7.98 -13.82 -16.52
C THR A 150 8.22 -12.47 -15.84
N HIS A 151 9.22 -12.42 -14.97
CA HIS A 151 9.58 -11.22 -14.23
C HIS A 151 11.04 -10.85 -14.50
N THR A 152 11.30 -9.54 -14.58
CA THR A 152 12.68 -9.04 -14.61
C THR A 152 12.93 -8.23 -13.35
N LEU A 153 13.81 -8.73 -12.49
CA LEU A 153 14.25 -8.00 -11.30
C LEU A 153 15.47 -7.13 -11.63
N PRO A 154 15.44 -5.82 -11.32
CA PRO A 154 16.65 -5.00 -11.38
C PRO A 154 17.60 -5.38 -10.22
N THR A 155 18.87 -4.97 -10.30
CA THR A 155 19.81 -5.12 -9.18
C THR A 155 19.38 -4.31 -7.96
N LYS A 156 18.78 -3.14 -8.19
CA LYS A 156 18.22 -2.23 -7.18
C LYS A 156 17.04 -1.49 -7.81
N ILE A 157 15.96 -1.26 -7.06
CA ILE A 157 14.82 -0.52 -7.57
C ILE A 157 15.20 0.96 -7.69
N PRO A 158 15.08 1.58 -8.89
CA PRO A 158 15.30 3.01 -9.04
C PRO A 158 14.40 3.82 -8.12
N ARG A 159 14.96 4.86 -7.49
CA ARG A 159 14.21 5.80 -6.64
C ARG A 159 14.29 7.18 -7.27
N LEU A 160 13.13 7.76 -7.57
CA LEU A 160 13.00 9.10 -8.11
C LEU A 160 12.13 9.91 -7.14
N THR A 161 12.51 11.14 -6.86
CA THR A 161 11.57 12.09 -6.26
C THR A 161 10.45 12.39 -7.25
N LEU A 162 9.28 12.80 -6.76
CA LEU A 162 8.17 13.20 -7.63
C LEU A 162 8.58 14.35 -8.57
N ASP A 163 9.43 15.26 -8.12
CA ASP A 163 9.96 16.36 -8.94
C ASP A 163 10.86 15.83 -10.08
N GLU A 164 11.74 14.87 -9.82
CA GLU A 164 12.55 14.21 -10.86
C GLU A 164 11.68 13.44 -11.85
N ALA A 165 10.69 12.70 -11.36
CA ALA A 165 9.73 11.99 -12.21
C ALA A 165 8.97 12.96 -13.12
N LYS A 166 8.46 14.07 -12.57
CA LYS A 166 7.77 15.12 -13.34
C LYS A 166 8.67 15.75 -14.39
N LYS A 167 9.95 16.01 -14.10
CA LYS A 167 10.89 16.54 -15.11
C LYS A 167 11.04 15.60 -16.31
N LEU A 168 11.12 14.29 -16.06
CA LEU A 168 11.17 13.28 -17.12
C LEU A 168 9.87 13.23 -17.94
N LEU A 169 8.73 13.35 -17.27
CA LEU A 169 7.40 13.35 -17.92
C LEU A 169 7.15 14.63 -18.73
N VAL A 170 7.60 15.79 -18.25
CA VAL A 170 7.52 17.07 -18.98
C VAL A 170 8.36 17.02 -20.25
N ALA A 171 9.53 16.39 -20.23
CA ALA A 171 10.34 16.16 -21.42
C ALA A 171 9.64 15.27 -22.47
N LYS A 172 8.60 14.51 -22.07
CA LYS A 172 7.73 13.71 -22.95
C LYS A 172 6.39 14.39 -23.26
N GLY A 173 6.23 15.67 -22.90
CA GLY A 173 5.06 16.48 -23.25
C GLY A 173 3.92 16.50 -22.22
N LYS A 174 4.05 15.81 -21.07
CA LYS A 174 3.07 15.91 -19.98
C LYS A 174 3.19 17.27 -19.29
N LYS A 175 2.06 17.79 -18.80
CA LYS A 175 2.01 19.02 -17.99
C LYS A 175 1.47 18.66 -16.62
N TYR A 176 2.17 19.13 -15.59
CA TYR A 176 1.74 18.97 -14.20
C TYR A 176 1.71 20.34 -13.54
N ALA A 177 0.68 20.57 -12.73
CA ALA A 177 0.68 21.70 -11.82
C ALA A 177 1.71 21.48 -10.69
N ALA A 178 2.10 22.60 -10.06
CA ALA A 178 2.92 22.56 -8.86
C ALA A 178 2.17 21.77 -7.77
N TYR A 179 2.86 20.82 -7.12
CA TYR A 179 2.31 20.01 -6.02
C TYR A 179 1.15 19.07 -6.39
N GLU A 180 0.91 18.82 -7.69
CA GLU A 180 0.01 17.77 -8.16
C GLU A 180 0.63 16.37 -7.97
N ASP A 181 -0.19 15.33 -7.83
CA ASP A 181 0.30 13.95 -7.87
C ASP A 181 0.49 13.46 -9.33
N LEU A 182 0.99 12.25 -9.56
CA LEU A 182 0.98 11.60 -10.86
C LEU A 182 -0.45 11.10 -11.18
N ASP A 183 -0.90 11.35 -12.40
CA ASP A 183 -2.09 10.69 -12.93
C ASP A 183 -1.76 9.28 -13.45
N ALA A 184 -2.78 8.47 -13.75
CA ALA A 184 -2.60 7.09 -14.21
C ALA A 184 -1.78 6.97 -15.51
N GLU A 185 -1.81 7.99 -16.37
CA GLU A 185 -0.99 8.04 -17.58
C GLU A 185 0.48 8.38 -17.24
N GLY A 186 0.68 9.26 -16.26
CA GLY A 186 1.97 9.60 -15.67
C GLY A 186 2.67 8.40 -15.06
N GLU A 187 1.95 7.61 -14.25
CA GLU A 187 2.45 6.34 -13.70
C GLU A 187 2.92 5.39 -14.81
N LYS A 188 2.12 5.25 -15.87
CA LYS A 188 2.44 4.41 -17.01
C LYS A 188 3.72 4.88 -17.72
N LEU A 189 3.76 6.16 -18.07
CA LEU A 189 4.86 6.74 -18.84
C LEU A 189 6.16 6.77 -18.03
N ILE A 190 6.12 7.02 -16.72
CA ILE A 190 7.34 6.98 -15.90
C ILE A 190 7.90 5.56 -15.79
N CYS A 191 7.04 4.54 -15.67
CA CYS A 191 7.48 3.15 -15.70
C CYS A 191 8.10 2.77 -17.06
N GLU A 192 7.56 3.25 -18.18
CA GLU A 192 8.15 3.05 -19.52
C GLU A 192 9.55 3.68 -19.61
N ILE A 193 9.69 4.94 -19.19
CA ILE A 193 10.99 5.64 -19.13
C ILE A 193 11.98 4.88 -18.24
N VAL A 194 11.52 4.40 -17.09
CA VAL A 194 12.39 3.68 -16.15
C VAL A 194 12.81 2.32 -16.72
N LYS A 195 11.91 1.62 -17.41
CA LYS A 195 12.23 0.35 -18.08
C LYS A 195 13.29 0.57 -19.17
N GLU A 196 13.14 1.61 -19.98
CA GLU A 196 14.12 1.97 -21.02
C GLU A 196 15.49 2.37 -20.43
N LYS A 197 15.50 3.21 -19.38
CA LYS A 197 16.74 3.82 -18.85
C LYS A 197 17.47 2.96 -17.82
N TYR A 198 16.74 2.19 -17.02
CA TYR A 198 17.29 1.45 -15.87
C TYR A 198 17.04 -0.06 -15.95
N ASN A 199 16.40 -0.56 -17.01
CA ASN A 199 16.02 -1.98 -17.15
C ASN A 199 15.25 -2.51 -15.92
N SER A 200 14.33 -1.70 -15.40
CA SER A 200 13.56 -2.00 -14.19
C SER A 200 12.06 -1.91 -14.46
N GLU A 201 11.32 -2.92 -14.04
CA GLU A 201 9.85 -2.91 -14.04
C GLU A 201 9.26 -2.19 -12.82
N PHE A 202 10.11 -1.97 -11.80
CA PHE A 202 9.78 -1.30 -10.55
C PHE A 202 10.37 0.11 -10.49
N VAL A 203 9.69 1.03 -9.81
CA VAL A 203 10.26 2.33 -9.43
C VAL A 203 9.61 2.84 -8.15
N PHE A 204 10.43 3.35 -7.23
CA PHE A 204 9.92 4.17 -6.14
C PHE A 204 9.80 5.62 -6.59
N ILE A 205 8.64 6.21 -6.39
CA ILE A 205 8.44 7.65 -6.40
C ILE A 205 8.44 8.12 -4.96
N THR A 206 9.15 9.20 -4.63
CA THR A 206 9.34 9.68 -3.25
C THR A 206 9.05 11.18 -3.13
N LEU A 207 8.98 11.67 -1.89
CA LEU A 207 8.83 13.11 -1.59
C LEU A 207 7.56 13.73 -2.16
N PHE A 208 6.42 13.11 -1.87
CA PHE A 208 5.12 13.61 -2.33
C PHE A 208 4.74 14.92 -1.64
N PRO A 209 3.88 15.74 -2.27
CA PRO A 209 3.44 17.00 -1.69
C PRO A 209 2.61 16.77 -0.43
N TRP A 210 2.89 17.55 0.61
CA TRP A 210 2.14 17.52 1.86
C TRP A 210 0.63 17.71 1.63
N ALA A 211 0.24 18.55 0.67
CA ALA A 211 -1.15 18.89 0.39
C ALA A 211 -2.03 17.65 0.13
N VAL A 212 -1.49 16.64 -0.56
CA VAL A 212 -2.26 15.46 -1.00
C VAL A 212 -2.07 14.22 -0.11
N LYS A 213 -1.13 14.25 0.84
CA LYS A 213 -0.87 13.12 1.73
C LYS A 213 -1.55 13.25 3.11
N PRO A 214 -1.82 12.14 3.80
CA PRO A 214 -2.42 12.14 5.15
C PRO A 214 -1.59 12.88 6.19
N PHE A 215 -2.27 13.37 7.23
CA PHE A 215 -1.68 14.23 8.24
C PHE A 215 -0.65 13.54 9.15
N TYR A 216 -0.67 12.21 9.23
CA TYR A 216 0.27 11.43 10.06
C TYR A 216 1.62 11.20 9.38
N GLN A 217 1.80 11.62 8.12
CA GLN A 217 3.05 11.44 7.39
C GLN A 217 4.06 12.53 7.75
N MET A 218 5.30 12.14 8.07
CA MET A 218 6.34 13.10 8.46
C MET A 218 6.69 14.03 7.27
N LYS A 219 6.56 15.34 7.47
CA LYS A 219 7.09 16.35 6.53
C LYS A 219 8.62 16.26 6.42
N ASP A 220 9.16 16.45 5.22
CA ASP A 220 10.60 16.53 5.02
C ASP A 220 11.23 17.65 5.87
N GLU A 221 12.48 17.46 6.29
CA GLU A 221 13.19 18.40 7.15
C GLU A 221 13.63 19.65 6.40
N LYS A 222 14.05 19.50 5.14
CA LYS A 222 14.61 20.56 4.31
C LYS A 222 13.50 21.33 3.57
N ASN A 223 12.47 20.62 3.11
CA ASN A 223 11.34 21.18 2.39
C ASN A 223 10.01 20.74 3.00
N LYS A 224 9.45 21.56 3.89
CA LYS A 224 8.17 21.28 4.58
C LYS A 224 6.95 21.18 3.66
N LYS A 225 7.09 21.45 2.35
CA LYS A 225 6.03 21.27 1.35
C LYS A 225 5.90 19.82 0.86
N VAL A 226 6.84 18.95 1.19
CA VAL A 226 6.81 17.52 0.84
C VAL A 226 6.89 16.63 2.09
N THR A 227 6.54 15.36 1.93
CA THR A 227 6.53 14.33 2.97
C THR A 227 7.61 13.28 2.73
N LYS A 228 8.08 12.63 3.79
CA LYS A 228 8.92 11.43 3.73
C LYS A 228 8.08 10.19 3.38
N SER A 229 7.35 10.29 2.29
CA SER A 229 6.45 9.27 1.76
C SER A 229 6.93 8.79 0.40
N PHE A 230 6.46 7.62 0.03
CA PHE A 230 6.84 6.97 -1.21
C PHE A 230 5.72 6.07 -1.70
N ASP A 231 5.70 5.87 -3.00
CA ASP A 231 4.84 4.92 -3.69
C ASP A 231 5.73 4.02 -4.58
N LEU A 232 5.49 2.72 -4.56
CA LEU A 232 6.15 1.76 -5.45
C LEU A 232 5.24 1.49 -6.63
N LEU A 233 5.73 1.78 -7.83
CA LEU A 233 5.05 1.45 -9.08
C LEU A 233 5.62 0.15 -9.67
N LEU A 234 4.74 -0.66 -10.26
CA LEU A 234 5.11 -1.85 -11.04
C LEU A 234 4.36 -1.84 -12.38
N ASN A 235 5.10 -1.70 -13.48
CA ASN A 235 4.55 -1.73 -14.83
C ASN A 235 3.36 -0.76 -15.01
N GLY A 236 3.52 0.48 -14.55
CA GLY A 236 2.58 1.59 -14.76
C GLY A 236 1.42 1.69 -13.77
N VAL A 237 1.50 1.00 -12.64
CA VAL A 237 0.47 1.02 -11.59
C VAL A 237 1.12 1.08 -10.22
N GLU A 238 0.61 1.95 -9.34
CA GLU A 238 0.94 1.94 -7.91
C GLU A 238 0.52 0.63 -7.25
N ILE A 239 1.49 -0.08 -6.69
CA ILE A 239 1.28 -1.35 -5.99
C ILE A 239 1.44 -1.26 -4.48
N CYS A 240 2.19 -0.30 -3.95
CA CYS A 240 2.43 -0.14 -2.51
C CYS A 240 2.62 1.34 -2.18
N SER A 241 2.03 1.80 -1.08
CA SER A 241 2.19 3.16 -0.56
C SER A 241 2.66 3.13 0.88
N GLY A 242 3.60 4.00 1.23
CA GLY A 242 4.17 4.06 2.56
C GLY A 242 4.76 5.41 2.93
N SER A 243 5.13 5.55 4.20
CA SER A 243 5.83 6.73 4.68
C SER A 243 6.53 6.48 6.00
N GLN A 244 7.49 7.36 6.33
CA GLN A 244 7.84 7.63 7.71
C GLN A 244 6.70 8.41 8.39
N ARG A 245 6.41 8.09 9.65
CA ARG A 245 5.30 8.71 10.39
C ARG A 245 5.79 9.82 11.30
N GLU A 246 4.93 10.80 11.55
CA GLU A 246 5.19 11.80 12.57
C GLU A 246 4.94 11.21 13.95
N HIS A 247 5.99 11.08 14.76
CA HIS A 247 5.94 10.50 16.10
C HIS A 247 5.96 11.56 17.21
N ARG A 248 6.28 12.81 16.89
CA ARG A 248 6.40 13.90 17.87
C ARG A 248 5.02 14.50 18.11
N VAL A 249 4.48 14.29 19.31
CA VAL A 249 3.12 14.68 19.74
C VAL A 249 2.74 16.10 19.28
N GLU A 250 3.57 17.10 19.57
CA GLU A 250 3.23 18.49 19.27
C GLU A 250 3.24 18.81 17.76
N VAL A 251 4.13 18.15 17.01
CA VAL A 251 4.17 18.29 15.54
C VAL A 251 2.99 17.56 14.90
N TRP A 252 2.64 16.40 15.43
CA TRP A 252 1.47 15.62 15.00
C TRP A 252 0.18 16.41 15.21
N LYS A 253 -0.01 17.01 16.40
CA LYS A 253 -1.16 17.89 16.70
C LYS A 253 -1.23 19.07 15.74
N ALA A 254 -0.10 19.72 15.47
CA ALA A 254 -0.03 20.83 14.53
C ALA A 254 -0.41 20.40 13.10
N GLN A 255 0.08 19.24 12.65
CA GLN A 255 -0.22 18.66 11.34
C GLN A 255 -1.70 18.29 11.18
N ALA A 256 -2.32 17.69 12.21
CA ALA A 256 -3.75 17.41 12.25
C ALA A 256 -4.57 18.71 12.11
N LYS A 257 -4.24 19.75 12.89
CA LYS A 257 -4.89 21.06 12.80
C LYS A 257 -4.72 21.72 11.43
N GLU A 258 -3.55 21.63 10.84
CA GLU A 258 -3.27 22.14 9.48
C GLU A 258 -4.14 21.46 8.42
N LYS A 259 -4.53 20.21 8.66
CA LYS A 259 -5.43 19.41 7.79
C LYS A 259 -6.91 19.56 8.15
N GLY A 260 -7.24 20.49 9.06
CA GLY A 260 -8.62 20.75 9.49
C GLY A 260 -9.21 19.70 10.41
N LEU A 261 -8.37 18.84 11.00
CA LEU A 261 -8.79 17.81 11.96
C LEU A 261 -8.62 18.34 13.38
N ASP A 262 -9.50 17.91 14.29
CA ASP A 262 -9.37 18.17 15.71
C ASP A 262 -8.58 17.04 16.39
N PRO A 263 -7.36 17.30 16.91
CA PRO A 263 -6.59 16.28 17.63
C PRO A 263 -7.32 15.68 18.83
N GLU A 264 -8.15 16.47 19.52
CA GLU A 264 -8.86 16.01 20.72
C GLU A 264 -10.00 15.05 20.39
N ALA A 265 -10.56 15.14 19.18
CA ALA A 265 -11.52 14.17 18.65
C ALA A 265 -10.87 12.81 18.29
N MET A 266 -9.53 12.75 18.25
CA MET A 266 -8.74 11.54 17.96
C MET A 266 -7.92 11.12 19.19
N LYS A 267 -8.50 11.23 20.39
CA LYS A 267 -7.80 11.04 21.65
C LYS A 267 -7.07 9.70 21.73
N GLU A 268 -7.70 8.61 21.31
CA GLU A 268 -7.10 7.27 21.34
C GLU A 268 -5.87 7.16 20.42
N TYR A 269 -5.90 7.86 19.28
CA TYR A 269 -4.74 7.89 18.38
C TYR A 269 -3.64 8.83 18.94
N LEU A 270 -4.03 9.96 19.52
CA LEU A 270 -3.10 10.90 20.12
C LEU A 270 -2.35 10.30 21.32
N GLU A 271 -3.04 9.52 22.16
CA GLU A 271 -2.47 8.88 23.35
C GLU A 271 -1.27 7.98 23.02
N LEU A 272 -1.24 7.35 21.82
CA LEU A 272 -0.12 6.50 21.38
C LEU A 272 1.23 7.20 21.44
N PHE A 273 1.25 8.50 21.16
CA PHE A 273 2.48 9.27 21.04
C PHE A 273 2.97 9.83 22.39
N GLN A 274 2.14 9.77 23.43
CA GLN A 274 2.43 10.39 24.74
C GLN A 274 3.30 9.51 25.66
N TYR A 275 3.40 8.21 25.38
CA TYR A 275 4.11 7.24 26.21
C TYR A 275 5.44 6.77 25.63
N GLY A 276 6.02 7.56 24.72
CA GLY A 276 7.30 7.25 24.06
C GLY A 276 7.09 6.45 22.77
N MET A 277 6.99 7.16 21.65
CA MET A 277 6.88 6.57 20.32
C MET A 277 8.23 6.60 19.61
N PRO A 278 8.81 5.45 19.19
CA PRO A 278 10.05 5.46 18.42
C PRO A 278 9.84 6.07 17.04
N LEU A 279 10.94 6.45 16.39
CA LEU A 279 10.91 6.77 14.98
C LEU A 279 10.46 5.54 14.19
N HIS A 280 9.38 5.65 13.43
CA HIS A 280 8.76 4.52 12.77
C HIS A 280 8.22 4.87 11.38
N GLY A 281 7.98 3.84 10.60
CA GLY A 281 7.44 3.92 9.27
C GLY A 281 6.90 2.59 8.82
N GLY A 282 6.09 2.63 7.78
CA GLY A 282 5.39 1.45 7.31
C GLY A 282 4.78 1.68 5.94
N ALA A 283 4.17 0.64 5.44
CA ALA A 283 3.49 0.65 4.16
C ALA A 283 2.28 -0.28 4.17
N GLY A 284 1.47 -0.14 3.13
CA GLY A 284 0.35 -1.02 2.85
C GLY A 284 0.24 -1.27 1.35
N PHE A 285 -0.12 -2.50 0.98
CA PHE A 285 -0.40 -2.87 -0.40
C PHE A 285 -1.52 -3.89 -0.48
N GLY A 286 -2.26 -3.90 -1.59
CA GLY A 286 -3.34 -4.87 -1.81
C GLY A 286 -2.78 -6.17 -2.35
N LEU A 287 -3.01 -7.30 -1.65
CA LEU A 287 -2.67 -8.64 -2.14
C LEU A 287 -3.30 -8.92 -3.51
N ASP A 288 -4.54 -8.46 -3.71
CA ASP A 288 -5.26 -8.55 -4.97
C ASP A 288 -4.55 -7.80 -6.09
N ARG A 289 -4.05 -6.61 -5.79
CA ARG A 289 -3.32 -5.78 -6.74
C ARG A 289 -1.94 -6.35 -7.06
N ILE A 290 -1.22 -6.88 -6.06
CA ILE A 290 0.05 -7.58 -6.30
C ILE A 290 -0.15 -8.80 -7.18
N THR A 291 -1.16 -9.61 -6.89
CA THR A 291 -1.51 -10.78 -7.71
C THR A 291 -1.86 -10.36 -9.14
N GLN A 292 -2.68 -9.33 -9.31
CA GLN A 292 -3.03 -8.78 -10.62
C GLN A 292 -1.77 -8.35 -11.40
N ARG A 293 -0.90 -7.56 -10.78
CA ARG A 293 0.25 -6.96 -11.45
C ARG A 293 1.35 -7.94 -11.76
N LEU A 294 1.64 -8.87 -10.84
CA LEU A 294 2.61 -9.93 -11.10
C LEU A 294 2.11 -10.87 -12.22
N LEU A 295 0.81 -11.16 -12.28
CA LEU A 295 0.30 -12.08 -13.31
C LEU A 295 -0.12 -11.40 -14.61
N GLY A 296 0.10 -10.09 -14.75
CA GLY A 296 -0.27 -9.33 -15.95
C GLY A 296 -1.77 -9.35 -16.24
N LEU A 297 -2.62 -9.43 -15.21
CA LEU A 297 -4.07 -9.53 -15.38
C LEU A 297 -4.69 -8.15 -15.68
N ASP A 298 -5.60 -8.11 -16.65
CA ASP A 298 -6.25 -6.86 -17.09
C ASP A 298 -7.15 -6.23 -16.00
N ASN A 299 -7.76 -7.07 -15.14
CA ASN A 299 -8.69 -6.64 -14.11
C ASN A 299 -8.32 -7.23 -12.76
N VAL A 300 -8.32 -6.42 -11.69
CA VAL A 300 -8.12 -6.90 -10.32
C VAL A 300 -9.13 -7.99 -9.91
N ARG A 301 -10.34 -7.96 -10.50
CA ARG A 301 -11.38 -8.98 -10.28
C ARG A 301 -10.94 -10.39 -10.68
N GLU A 302 -9.99 -10.52 -11.59
CA GLU A 302 -9.42 -11.83 -11.97
C GLU A 302 -8.55 -12.42 -10.86
N ALA A 303 -7.98 -11.58 -10.00
CA ALA A 303 -7.15 -11.98 -8.86
C ALA A 303 -7.96 -12.34 -7.61
N VAL A 304 -9.29 -12.17 -7.61
CA VAL A 304 -10.18 -12.41 -6.46
C VAL A 304 -11.19 -13.50 -6.81
N LEU A 305 -11.52 -14.37 -5.86
CA LEU A 305 -12.55 -15.39 -6.07
C LEU A 305 -13.92 -14.73 -6.25
N LEU A 306 -14.34 -13.94 -5.28
CA LEU A 306 -15.66 -13.30 -5.24
C LEU A 306 -15.49 -11.79 -5.03
N PRO A 307 -15.23 -11.02 -6.10
CA PRO A 307 -15.00 -9.59 -5.96
C PRO A 307 -16.25 -8.86 -5.48
N ARG A 308 -16.03 -7.74 -4.81
CA ARG A 308 -17.03 -6.73 -4.49
C ARG A 308 -16.66 -5.42 -5.16
N ASP A 309 -17.64 -4.82 -5.79
CA ASP A 309 -17.60 -3.47 -6.35
C ASP A 309 -18.96 -2.79 -6.07
N PRO A 310 -19.18 -1.53 -6.46
CA PRO A 310 -20.42 -0.82 -6.12
C PRO A 310 -21.70 -1.54 -6.60
N GLU A 311 -21.63 -2.29 -7.72
CA GLU A 311 -22.76 -3.03 -8.28
C GLU A 311 -22.86 -4.48 -7.77
N ARG A 312 -21.73 -5.18 -7.62
CA ARG A 312 -21.69 -6.61 -7.36
C ARG A 312 -21.72 -6.92 -5.87
N LYS A 313 -22.90 -7.36 -5.41
CA LYS A 313 -23.16 -7.77 -4.02
C LYS A 313 -23.26 -9.29 -3.84
N THR A 314 -23.41 -10.04 -4.93
CA THR A 314 -23.62 -11.50 -4.94
C THR A 314 -22.56 -12.24 -5.78
N PRO A 315 -22.31 -13.53 -5.49
CA PRO A 315 -21.41 -14.39 -6.27
C PRO A 315 -21.73 -14.52 -7.77
#